data_AF-A0A7S1YJB7-F1
#
_entry.id   AF-A0A7S1YJB7-F1
#
_cell.length_a   1.000
_cell.length_b   1.000
_cell.length_c   1.000
_cell.angle_alpha   90.00
_cell.angle_beta   90.00
_cell.angle_gamma   90.00
#
_symmetry.space_group_name_H-M   'P 1'
#
loop_
_entity.id
_entity.type
_entity.pdbx_description
1 polymer ?
#
loop_
_entity_poly.entity_id
_entity_poly.type
_entity_poly.pdbx_seq_one_letter_code
_entity_poly.pdbx_strand_id
1 'polypeptide(L)'
;RATGAVPPPPSLALGSGAQNFTIETAGSQIGTVVVSKSGNDRFSFSISQPNVTFRASLYSEENIEMDNFLPEVMNEKGRLPTEEFSKFLSSKTNTGRWSAVPLRMKVMVGTAEYKKFYRDYESKGRIAMFAVSRETKVFIVTPKFHSHARGLREKFSNQKSSYVVVLTKERFFFD
;
A
#
# COMPACT_ATOMS: atom_id res chain seq x y z
N ARG A 1 -19.03 -63.92 -17.98
CA ARG A 1 -19.29 -62.62 -18.66
C ARG A 1 -20.15 -61.78 -17.72
N ALA A 2 -19.53 -60.91 -16.93
CA ALA A 2 -20.20 -60.01 -15.98
C ALA A 2 -19.53 -58.63 -16.12
N THR A 3 -20.32 -57.60 -16.42
CA THR A 3 -19.87 -56.23 -16.67
C THR A 3 -19.86 -55.45 -15.35
N GLY A 4 -18.69 -55.32 -14.72
CA GLY A 4 -18.50 -54.46 -13.55
C GLY A 4 -18.31 -53.01 -14.00
N ALA A 5 -19.31 -52.15 -13.75
CA ALA A 5 -19.20 -50.71 -13.95
C ALA A 5 -18.50 -50.07 -12.74
N VAL A 6 -17.39 -49.37 -13.00
CA VAL A 6 -16.66 -48.56 -12.01
C VAL A 6 -17.33 -47.18 -11.92
N PRO A 7 -17.59 -46.62 -10.74
CA PRO A 7 -18.17 -45.28 -10.63
C PRO A 7 -17.18 -44.20 -11.12
N PRO A 8 -17.68 -43.10 -11.73
CA PRO A 8 -16.82 -42.01 -12.17
C PRO A 8 -16.16 -41.29 -10.99
N PRO A 9 -14.95 -40.75 -11.16
CA PRO A 9 -14.29 -39.98 -10.12
C PRO A 9 -15.07 -38.70 -9.79
N PRO A 10 -14.97 -38.19 -8.55
CA PRO A 10 -15.60 -36.93 -8.18
C PRO A 10 -15.01 -35.79 -9.01
N SER A 11 -15.88 -35.05 -9.70
CA SER A 11 -15.52 -33.82 -10.41
C SER A 11 -14.94 -32.81 -9.42
N LEU A 12 -13.68 -32.41 -9.62
CA LEU A 12 -13.10 -31.23 -8.98
C LEU A 12 -13.85 -30.00 -9.49
N ALA A 13 -14.83 -29.53 -8.72
CA ALA A 13 -15.42 -28.22 -8.92
C ALA A 13 -14.32 -27.18 -8.72
N LEU A 14 -13.85 -26.59 -9.82
CA LEU A 14 -13.01 -25.40 -9.83
C LEU A 14 -13.89 -24.23 -9.35
N GLY A 15 -14.09 -24.13 -8.04
CA GLY A 15 -14.72 -23.00 -7.40
C GLY A 15 -13.77 -21.81 -7.51
N SER A 16 -14.06 -20.92 -8.45
CA SER A 16 -13.56 -19.55 -8.49
C SER A 16 -14.09 -18.78 -7.28
N GLY A 17 -13.52 -19.05 -6.11
CA GLY A 17 -13.72 -18.25 -4.90
C GLY A 17 -12.44 -17.50 -4.62
N ALA A 18 -12.48 -16.18 -4.70
CA ALA A 18 -11.41 -15.32 -4.21
C ALA A 18 -11.15 -15.69 -2.73
N GLN A 19 -10.08 -16.44 -2.49
CA GLN A 19 -9.63 -16.70 -1.13
C GLN A 19 -8.86 -15.47 -0.68
N ASN A 20 -9.49 -14.67 0.17
CA ASN A 20 -8.80 -13.69 1.01
C ASN A 20 -7.78 -14.47 1.85
N PHE A 21 -6.51 -14.44 1.44
CA PHE A 21 -5.43 -15.04 2.20
C PHE A 21 -5.16 -14.21 3.45
N THR A 22 -5.85 -14.54 4.55
CA THR A 22 -5.51 -14.06 5.89
C THR A 22 -4.25 -14.78 6.35
N ILE A 23 -3.09 -14.12 6.24
CA ILE A 23 -1.84 -14.66 6.78
C ILE A 23 -1.75 -14.26 8.26
N GLU A 24 -2.09 -15.20 9.14
CA GLU A 24 -1.81 -15.09 10.57
C GLU A 24 -0.31 -15.27 10.81
N THR A 25 0.36 -14.24 11.32
CA THR A 25 1.71 -14.40 11.89
C THR A 25 1.75 -13.63 13.22
N ALA A 26 2.04 -14.39 14.28
CA ALA A 26 1.96 -13.99 15.67
C ALA A 26 2.53 -12.58 15.94
N GLY A 27 1.69 -11.71 16.51
CA GLY A 27 2.10 -10.42 17.08
C GLY A 27 1.97 -9.18 16.17
N SER A 28 1.45 -9.30 14.95
CA SER A 28 1.19 -8.16 14.06
C SER A 28 -0.31 -7.99 13.84
N GLN A 29 -0.85 -6.78 14.01
CA GLN A 29 -2.23 -6.46 13.63
C GLN A 29 -2.51 -6.98 12.21
N ILE A 30 -3.65 -7.67 12.06
CA ILE A 30 -4.11 -8.33 10.84
C ILE A 30 -4.52 -7.22 9.88
N GLY A 31 -3.63 -6.88 8.95
CA GLY A 31 -3.98 -5.95 7.88
C GLY A 31 -4.54 -6.70 6.68
N THR A 32 -5.62 -6.18 6.09
CA THR A 32 -6.18 -6.67 4.84
C THR A 32 -5.27 -6.29 3.68
N VAL A 33 -4.93 -7.26 2.83
CA VAL A 33 -4.11 -6.99 1.63
C VAL A 33 -4.92 -6.12 0.67
N VAL A 34 -4.34 -5.01 0.23
CA VAL A 34 -4.96 -4.13 -0.76
C VAL A 34 -4.71 -4.69 -2.15
N VAL A 35 -5.77 -4.80 -2.95
CA VAL A 35 -5.70 -5.25 -4.34
C VAL A 35 -5.74 -4.05 -5.29
N SER A 36 -4.86 -4.03 -6.28
CA SER A 36 -4.80 -2.99 -7.32
C SER A 36 -5.97 -3.08 -8.29
N LYS A 37 -6.15 -2.05 -9.13
CA LYS A 37 -7.16 -1.99 -10.22
C LYS A 37 -7.16 -3.19 -11.17
N SER A 38 -6.02 -3.85 -11.34
CA SER A 38 -5.88 -5.02 -12.22
C SER A 38 -6.16 -6.34 -11.50
N GLY A 39 -6.54 -6.32 -10.21
CA GLY A 39 -6.70 -7.53 -9.41
C GLY A 39 -5.39 -8.07 -8.81
N ASN A 40 -4.29 -7.31 -8.91
CA ASN A 40 -2.97 -7.74 -8.42
C ASN A 40 -2.68 -7.17 -7.02
N ASP A 41 -2.09 -7.97 -6.13
CA ASP A 41 -1.69 -7.59 -4.76
C ASP A 41 -0.25 -7.03 -4.67
N ARG A 42 0.41 -6.88 -5.82
CA ARG A 42 1.78 -6.38 -5.95
C ARG A 42 1.81 -5.03 -6.65
N PHE A 43 2.30 -4.02 -5.94
CA PHE A 43 2.48 -2.68 -6.46
C PHE A 43 3.94 -2.44 -6.82
N SER A 44 4.18 -1.93 -8.03
CA SER A 44 5.51 -1.57 -8.53
C SER A 44 5.74 -0.07 -8.33
N PHE A 45 6.78 0.29 -7.58
CA PHE A 45 7.19 1.67 -7.34
C PHE A 45 8.45 1.99 -8.13
N SER A 46 8.36 2.97 -9.02
CA SER A 46 9.48 3.47 -9.82
C SER A 46 9.92 4.84 -9.30
N ILE A 47 11.15 4.93 -8.81
CA ILE A 47 11.75 6.14 -8.24
C ILE A 47 12.78 6.70 -9.21
N SER A 48 12.66 7.96 -9.62
CA SER A 48 13.48 8.55 -10.67
C SER A 48 14.95 8.77 -10.28
N GLN A 49 15.22 9.12 -9.02
CA GLN A 49 16.58 9.19 -8.46
C GLN A 49 16.48 8.58 -7.05
N PRO A 50 17.15 7.45 -6.77
CA PRO A 50 18.37 6.97 -7.42
C PRO A 50 18.17 6.04 -8.63
N ASN A 51 17.07 6.18 -9.38
CA ASN A 51 16.66 5.34 -10.51
C ASN A 51 16.53 3.88 -10.09
N VAL A 52 15.53 3.62 -9.25
CA VAL A 52 15.29 2.31 -8.67
C VAL A 52 13.84 1.93 -8.78
N THR A 53 13.60 0.64 -8.99
CA THR A 53 12.25 0.09 -9.03
C THR A 53 12.18 -1.09 -8.08
N PHE A 54 11.13 -1.14 -7.26
CA PHE A 54 10.88 -2.26 -6.36
C PHE A 54 9.39 -2.58 -6.33
N ARG A 55 9.05 -3.80 -5.88
CA ARG A 55 7.66 -4.23 -5.73
C ARG A 55 7.32 -4.49 -4.28
N ALA A 56 6.16 -4.05 -3.85
CA ALA A 56 5.68 -4.23 -2.49
C ALA A 56 4.19 -4.57 -2.46
N SER A 57 3.80 -5.31 -1.44
CA SER A 57 2.40 -5.51 -1.08
C SER A 57 2.00 -4.47 -0.04
N LEU A 58 0.76 -4.01 -0.14
CA LEU A 58 0.18 -3.00 0.74
C LEU A 58 -0.88 -3.66 1.60
N TYR A 59 -0.91 -3.27 2.87
CA TYR A 59 -1.84 -3.81 3.85
C TYR A 59 -2.58 -2.64 4.50
N SER A 60 -3.90 -2.64 4.40
CA SER A 60 -4.74 -1.77 5.20
C SER A 60 -4.82 -2.36 6.61
N GLU A 61 -4.40 -1.61 7.62
CA GLU A 61 -4.53 -2.04 9.02
C GLU A 61 -5.93 -1.72 9.58
N GLU A 62 -6.76 -1.09 8.74
CA GLU A 62 -8.15 -0.78 9.00
C GLU A 62 -9.07 -1.53 8.04
N ASN A 63 -10.35 -1.65 8.41
CA ASN A 63 -11.41 -2.14 7.55
C ASN A 63 -11.82 -1.06 6.52
N ILE A 64 -10.87 -0.59 5.73
CA ILE A 64 -11.12 0.32 4.61
C ILE A 64 -11.03 -0.49 3.32
N GLU A 65 -12.11 -0.52 2.56
CA GLU A 65 -12.10 -1.05 1.20
C GLU A 65 -11.35 -0.08 0.28
N MET A 66 -10.07 -0.38 0.04
CA MET A 66 -9.21 0.30 -0.95
C MET A 66 -8.97 -0.53 -2.21
N ASP A 67 -9.69 -1.64 -2.35
CA ASP A 67 -9.51 -2.54 -3.48
C ASP A 67 -9.89 -1.85 -4.79
N ASN A 68 -9.10 -2.11 -5.82
CA ASN A 68 -9.23 -1.50 -7.14
C ASN A 68 -9.09 0.03 -7.15
N PHE A 69 -8.50 0.63 -6.11
CA PHE A 69 -8.28 2.07 -6.06
C PHE A 69 -6.92 2.47 -6.64
N LEU A 70 -5.87 1.74 -6.26
CA LEU A 70 -4.50 2.06 -6.64
C LEU A 70 -4.08 1.38 -7.96
N PRO A 71 -3.33 2.06 -8.84
CA PRO A 71 -2.75 1.44 -10.01
C PRO A 71 -1.60 0.51 -9.60
N GLU A 72 -1.43 -0.58 -10.36
CA GLU A 72 -0.33 -1.54 -10.14
C GLU A 72 1.05 -0.88 -10.25
N VAL A 73 1.21 0.06 -11.18
CA VAL A 73 2.48 0.76 -11.40
C VAL A 73 2.36 2.21 -10.95
N MET A 74 3.20 2.61 -9.99
CA MET A 74 3.30 3.96 -9.47
C MET A 74 4.66 4.56 -9.83
N ASN A 75 4.63 5.66 -10.57
CA ASN A 75 5.83 6.39 -10.98
C ASN A 75 5.98 7.65 -10.13
N GLU A 76 7.18 7.88 -9.61
CA GLU A 76 7.51 9.08 -8.87
C GLU A 76 7.22 10.32 -9.76
N LYS A 77 6.46 11.27 -9.19
CA LYS A 77 6.21 12.56 -9.83
C LYS A 77 7.02 13.68 -9.23
N GLY A 78 7.45 13.54 -7.98
CA GLY A 78 8.28 14.54 -7.33
C GLY A 78 8.62 14.15 -5.91
N ARG A 79 9.26 15.10 -5.23
CA ARG A 79 9.76 14.94 -3.87
C ARG A 79 9.39 16.14 -3.06
N LEU A 80 9.05 15.89 -1.81
CA LEU A 80 8.68 16.94 -0.88
C LEU A 80 9.62 16.90 0.33
N PRO A 81 10.14 18.04 0.81
CA PRO A 81 10.73 18.10 2.14
C PRO A 81 9.78 17.55 3.20
N THR A 82 10.30 16.89 4.23
CA THR A 82 9.48 16.33 5.33
C THR A 82 8.65 17.40 6.05
N GLU A 83 9.18 18.62 6.19
CA GLU A 83 8.46 19.76 6.78
C GLU A 83 7.29 20.22 5.91
N GLU A 84 7.51 20.33 4.59
CA GLU A 84 6.46 20.67 3.64
C GLU A 84 5.41 19.56 3.55
N PHE A 85 5.82 18.30 3.66
CA PHE A 85 4.91 17.16 3.74
C PHE A 85 3.97 17.26 4.93
N SER A 86 4.50 17.57 6.13
CA SER A 86 3.65 17.74 7.31
C SER A 86 2.64 18.87 7.12
N LYS A 87 3.10 20.05 6.66
CA LYS A 87 2.23 21.20 6.38
C LYS A 87 1.19 20.86 5.31
N PHE A 88 1.60 20.19 4.24
CA PHE A 88 0.72 19.77 3.14
C PHE A 88 -0.36 18.82 3.65
N LEU A 89 0.03 17.77 4.38
CA LEU A 89 -0.88 16.79 4.93
C LEU A 89 -1.92 17.45 5.84
N SER A 90 -1.47 18.21 6.85
CA SER A 90 -2.39 18.92 7.77
C SER A 90 -3.30 19.90 7.03
N SER A 91 -2.78 20.65 6.05
CA SER A 91 -3.59 21.60 5.27
C SER A 91 -4.71 20.92 4.48
N LYS A 92 -4.49 19.67 4.02
CA LYS A 92 -5.47 18.93 3.24
C LYS A 92 -6.49 18.25 4.14
N THR A 93 -6.04 17.57 5.19
CA THR A 93 -6.91 16.83 6.10
C THR A 93 -7.75 17.73 7.01
N ASN A 94 -7.24 18.91 7.40
CA ASN A 94 -8.00 19.88 8.23
C ASN A 94 -9.26 20.41 7.54
N THR A 95 -9.31 20.40 6.20
CA THR A 95 -10.51 20.84 5.46
C THR A 95 -11.64 19.81 5.47
N GLY A 96 -11.37 18.58 5.90
CA GLY A 96 -12.30 17.44 5.81
C GLY A 96 -12.63 16.97 4.39
N ARG A 97 -12.11 17.66 3.36
CA ARG A 97 -12.32 17.31 1.94
C ARG A 97 -11.36 16.24 1.44
N TRP A 98 -10.29 15.98 2.19
CA TRP A 98 -9.29 14.98 1.86
C TRP A 98 -9.17 14.00 3.01
N SER A 99 -9.16 12.71 2.67
CA SER A 99 -8.89 11.60 3.56
C SER A 99 -7.46 11.12 3.33
N ALA A 100 -6.76 10.83 4.41
CA ALA A 100 -5.40 10.30 4.38
C ALA A 100 -5.39 8.94 5.06
N VAL A 101 -5.10 7.89 4.29
CA VAL A 101 -5.13 6.50 4.75
C VAL A 101 -3.71 5.93 4.73
N PRO A 102 -3.17 5.51 5.89
CA PRO A 102 -1.87 4.87 5.97
C PRO A 102 -1.98 3.37 5.66
N LEU A 103 -1.33 2.93 4.58
CA LEU A 103 -1.20 1.51 4.24
C LEU A 103 0.18 1.01 4.63
N ARG A 104 0.26 -0.07 5.40
CA ARG A 104 1.56 -0.69 5.72
C ARG A 104 2.15 -1.32 4.47
N MET A 105 3.44 -1.10 4.23
CA MET A 105 4.13 -1.62 3.06
C MET A 105 5.08 -2.76 3.43
N LYS A 106 5.04 -3.84 2.66
CA LYS A 106 5.99 -4.95 2.73
C LYS A 106 6.66 -5.14 1.37
N VAL A 107 7.97 -4.93 1.31
CA VAL A 107 8.73 -5.11 0.07
C VAL A 107 8.86 -6.60 -0.25
N MET A 108 8.44 -6.96 -1.45
CA MET A 108 8.43 -8.34 -1.95
C MET A 108 9.61 -8.61 -2.88
N VAL A 109 9.90 -7.66 -3.78
CA VAL A 109 10.99 -7.75 -4.77
C VAL A 109 11.74 -6.43 -4.78
N GLY A 110 13.06 -6.50 -4.89
CA GLY A 110 13.92 -5.31 -4.96
C GLY A 110 14.25 -4.72 -3.59
N THR A 111 14.63 -5.56 -2.62
CA THR A 111 14.94 -5.10 -1.25
C THR A 111 16.23 -4.26 -1.19
N ALA A 112 17.18 -4.49 -2.10
CA ALA A 112 18.40 -3.68 -2.22
C ALA A 112 18.09 -2.29 -2.81
N GLU A 113 17.23 -2.24 -3.81
CA GLU A 113 16.70 -1.05 -4.47
C GLU A 113 15.90 -0.20 -3.49
N TYR A 114 15.02 -0.86 -2.73
CA TYR A 114 14.29 -0.22 -1.63
C TYR A 114 15.25 0.35 -0.58
N LYS A 115 16.30 -0.41 -0.21
CA LYS A 115 17.35 0.05 0.71
C LYS A 115 18.07 1.30 0.21
N LYS A 116 18.40 1.33 -1.08
CA LYS A 116 19.03 2.48 -1.73
C LYS A 116 18.10 3.69 -1.72
N PHE A 117 16.83 3.48 -2.06
CA PHE A 117 15.79 4.50 -2.03
C PHE A 117 15.63 5.12 -0.63
N TYR A 118 15.34 4.31 0.39
CA TYR A 118 15.02 4.89 1.70
C TYR A 118 16.23 5.61 2.30
N ARG A 119 17.46 5.09 2.12
CA ARG A 119 18.68 5.75 2.61
C ARG A 119 18.90 7.11 1.96
N ASP A 120 18.74 7.21 0.64
CA ASP A 120 18.90 8.47 -0.09
C ASP A 120 17.89 9.51 0.39
N TYR A 121 16.61 9.12 0.51
CA TYR A 121 15.53 10.02 0.91
C TYR A 121 15.63 10.43 2.38
N GLU A 122 15.99 9.49 3.26
CA GLU A 122 16.22 9.75 4.69
C GLU A 122 17.41 10.66 4.97
N SER A 123 18.48 10.55 4.16
CA SER A 123 19.63 11.46 4.29
C SER A 123 19.32 12.87 3.81
N LYS A 124 18.45 13.00 2.80
CA LYS A 124 18.06 14.29 2.20
C LYS A 124 16.83 14.93 2.85
N GLY A 125 16.18 14.25 3.79
CA GLY A 125 14.93 14.72 4.40
C GLY A 125 13.80 14.90 3.39
N ARG A 126 13.68 13.98 2.42
CA ARG A 126 12.68 14.03 1.34
C ARG A 126 11.73 12.86 1.42
N ILE A 127 10.48 13.09 1.01
CA ILE A 127 9.42 12.08 0.87
C ILE A 127 9.07 11.96 -0.60
N ALA A 128 9.01 10.73 -1.11
CA ALA A 128 8.59 10.46 -2.49
C ALA A 128 7.09 10.69 -2.65
N MET A 129 6.72 11.39 -3.72
CA MET A 129 5.34 11.65 -4.09
C MET A 129 5.02 11.01 -5.43
N PHE A 130 3.93 10.26 -5.46
CA PHE A 130 3.36 9.62 -6.63
C PHE A 130 1.98 10.24 -6.88
N ALA A 131 1.76 10.81 -8.06
CA ALA A 131 0.42 11.25 -8.42
C ALA A 131 -0.26 10.13 -9.18
N VAL A 132 -1.30 9.57 -8.56
CA VAL A 132 -2.14 8.52 -9.17
C VAL A 132 -3.23 9.16 -10.04
N SER A 133 -3.86 10.22 -9.52
CA SER A 133 -4.87 10.99 -10.24
C SER A 133 -4.78 12.47 -9.84
N ARG A 134 -5.69 13.32 -10.36
CA ARG A 134 -5.81 14.71 -9.89
C ARG A 134 -6.30 14.79 -8.45
N GLU A 135 -7.03 13.77 -8.01
CA GLU A 135 -7.69 13.72 -6.70
C GLU A 135 -7.01 12.76 -5.73
N THR A 136 -5.97 12.05 -6.19
CA THR A 136 -5.27 11.03 -5.41
C THR A 136 -3.76 11.21 -5.52
N LYS A 137 -3.12 11.34 -4.35
CA LYS A 137 -1.67 11.41 -4.19
C LYS A 137 -1.23 10.33 -3.23
N VAL A 138 -0.10 9.73 -3.51
CA VAL A 138 0.46 8.66 -2.71
C VAL A 138 1.86 9.08 -2.28
N PHE A 139 2.20 8.81 -1.03
CA PHE A 139 3.48 9.16 -0.44
C PHE A 139 4.08 7.93 0.23
N ILE A 140 5.41 7.75 0.14
CA ILE A 140 6.10 6.72 0.92
C ILE A 140 6.73 7.37 2.14
N VAL A 141 6.30 6.93 3.32
CA VAL A 141 6.78 7.40 4.62
C VAL A 141 7.56 6.27 5.28
N THR A 142 8.84 6.50 5.51
CA THR A 142 9.72 5.55 6.20
C THR A 142 9.59 5.73 7.73
N PRO A 143 10.04 4.76 8.54
CA PRO A 143 10.03 4.86 10.01
C PRO A 143 10.59 6.18 10.56
N LYS A 144 11.70 6.67 9.98
CA LYS A 144 12.33 7.93 10.40
C LYS A 144 11.43 9.15 10.18
N PHE A 145 10.49 9.06 9.26
CA PHE A 145 9.57 10.15 8.90
C PHE A 145 8.17 10.01 9.51
N HIS A 146 7.92 8.99 10.33
CA HIS A 146 6.62 8.82 10.99
C HIS A 146 6.20 10.06 11.79
N SER A 147 7.17 10.69 12.46
CA SER A 147 6.95 11.90 13.24
C SER A 147 6.56 13.14 12.41
N HIS A 148 6.71 13.09 11.08
CA HIS A 148 6.33 14.17 10.14
C HIS A 148 4.96 13.95 9.51
N ALA A 149 4.34 12.77 9.65
CA ALA A 149 2.97 12.53 9.23
C ALA A 149 1.93 13.02 10.26
N ARG A 150 2.21 14.16 10.91
CA ARG A 150 1.31 14.79 11.90
C ARG A 150 0.10 15.34 11.12
N GLY A 151 -1.06 14.70 11.26
CA GLY A 151 -2.26 15.05 10.48
C GLY A 151 -2.99 13.83 9.91
N LEU A 152 -2.39 12.64 10.01
CA LEU A 152 -3.14 11.39 9.95
C LEU A 152 -4.03 11.29 11.19
N ARG A 153 -5.27 10.86 11.01
CA ARG A 153 -6.16 10.54 12.12
C ARG A 153 -5.65 9.31 12.87
N GLU A 154 -5.12 8.35 12.13
CA GLU A 154 -4.49 7.16 12.68
C GLU A 154 -2.98 7.27 12.82
N LYS A 155 -2.47 6.58 13.83
CA LYS A 155 -1.05 6.38 14.02
C LYS A 155 -0.62 5.12 13.28
N PHE A 156 0.61 5.12 12.77
CA PHE A 156 1.25 3.91 12.27
C PHE A 156 1.32 2.86 13.37
N SER A 157 0.66 1.72 13.19
CA SER A 157 0.64 0.68 14.22
C SER A 157 2.04 0.06 14.43
N ASN A 158 2.81 -0.09 13.35
CA ASN A 158 4.15 -0.66 13.36
C ASN A 158 5.21 0.39 13.11
N GLN A 159 5.84 0.86 14.19
CA GLN A 159 6.86 1.92 14.14
C GLN A 159 8.16 1.52 13.40
N LYS A 160 8.34 0.26 13.02
CA LYS A 160 9.51 -0.23 12.26
C LYS A 160 9.20 -0.48 10.79
N SER A 161 7.92 -0.51 10.41
CA SER A 161 7.50 -0.68 9.02
C SER A 161 7.44 0.65 8.30
N SER A 162 7.57 0.60 6.98
CA SER A 162 7.33 1.75 6.13
C SER A 162 5.89 1.74 5.66
N TYR A 163 5.33 2.93 5.45
CA TYR A 163 3.93 3.12 5.10
C TYR A 163 3.79 3.87 3.80
N VAL A 164 2.74 3.54 3.08
CA VAL A 164 2.25 4.28 1.92
C VAL A 164 1.04 5.08 2.37
N VAL A 165 1.18 6.40 2.43
CA VAL A 165 0.07 7.29 2.78
C VAL A 165 -0.66 7.68 1.51
N VAL A 166 -1.90 7.21 1.39
CA VAL A 166 -2.81 7.55 0.29
C VAL A 166 -3.65 8.74 0.71
N LEU A 167 -3.44 9.88 0.06
CA LEU A 167 -4.21 11.09 0.24
C LEU A 167 -5.18 11.25 -0.93
N THR A 168 -6.48 11.19 -0.67
CA THR A 168 -7.51 11.31 -1.72
C THR A 168 -8.71 12.15 -1.28
N LYS A 169 -9.42 12.70 -2.27
CA LYS A 169 -10.75 13.30 -2.05
C LYS A 169 -11.89 12.30 -2.18
N GLU A 170 -11.62 11.15 -2.80
CA GLU A 170 -12.61 10.10 -2.94
C GLU A 170 -12.99 9.61 -1.54
N ARG A 171 -14.30 9.51 -1.30
CA ARG A 171 -14.81 9.07 0.00
C ARG A 171 -14.64 7.56 0.07
N PHE A 172 -13.83 7.10 1.02
CA PHE A 172 -13.92 5.72 1.47
C PHE A 172 -15.08 5.60 2.44
N PHE A 173 -15.85 4.53 2.29
CA PHE A 173 -16.81 4.15 3.30
C PHE A 173 -16.02 3.49 4.43
N PHE A 174 -16.10 4.08 5.62
CA PHE A 174 -15.71 3.45 6.86
C PHE A 174 -17.02 2.92 7.42
N ASP A 175 -17.23 1.60 7.35
CA ASP A 175 -18.35 0.95 8.06
C ASP A 175 -18.08 0.90 9.57
#